data_AF-A0AAU5XN67-F1
#
_entry.id   AF-A0AAU5XN67-F1
#
_cell.length_a   1.000
_cell.length_b   1.000
_cell.length_c   1.000
_cell.angle_alpha   90.00
_cell.angle_beta   90.00
_cell.angle_gamma   90.00
#
_symmetry.space_group_name_H-M   'P 1'
#
loop_
_entity.id
_entity.type
_entity.pdbx_description
1 polymer ?
#
loop_
_entity_poly.entity_id
_entity_poly.type
_entity_poly.pdbx_seq_one_letter_code
_entity_poly.pdbx_strand_id
1 'polypeptide(L)'
;MPLVAAQEEAGIFRPVFKWLAGAVTKSRGYHHVFQGEVRLKQGNWVASGWHHRFMGQDAVDRRVSQVVRKDVNGCYAARIEMKAPDGQWVSKPTENSFFPDNWTPQYVAHTIHEAFANGHPIPNTRNRWEGFANGVSIQGSYNPTGKNWDSAWPIILGRG
;
A
#
# COMPACT_ATOMS: atom_id res chain seq x y z
N MET A 1 3.81 -4.14 -27.28
CA MET A 1 4.27 -3.57 -25.98
C MET A 1 3.04 -3.11 -25.21
N PRO A 2 2.81 -3.54 -23.96
CA PRO A 2 1.73 -2.96 -23.14
C PRO A 2 1.99 -1.45 -22.96
N LEU A 3 0.92 -0.65 -22.99
CA LEU A 3 0.97 0.83 -22.98
C LEU A 3 1.83 1.42 -21.86
N VAL A 4 1.86 0.76 -20.70
CA VAL A 4 2.61 1.21 -19.53
C VAL A 4 4.13 1.04 -19.72
N ALA A 5 4.59 -0.07 -20.29
CA ALA A 5 6.01 -0.28 -20.59
C ALA A 5 6.53 0.77 -21.60
N ALA A 6 5.71 1.13 -22.59
CA ALA A 6 6.05 2.20 -23.54
C ALA A 6 6.13 3.59 -22.88
N GLN A 7 5.28 3.87 -21.87
CA GLN A 7 5.31 5.13 -21.12
C GLN A 7 6.49 5.20 -20.13
N GLU A 8 6.90 4.07 -19.56
CA GLU A 8 8.13 3.94 -18.76
C GLU A 8 9.37 4.16 -19.63
N GLU A 9 9.44 3.52 -20.80
CA GLU A 9 10.52 3.70 -21.79
C GLU A 9 10.60 5.14 -22.31
N ALA A 10 9.45 5.80 -22.52
CA ALA A 10 9.37 7.22 -22.87
C ALA A 10 9.78 8.16 -21.73
N GLY A 11 10.05 7.64 -20.52
CA GLY A 11 10.52 8.41 -19.38
C GLY A 11 9.47 9.30 -18.72
N ILE A 12 8.20 9.19 -19.11
CA ILE A 12 7.09 10.03 -18.61
C ILE A 12 6.94 9.90 -17.09
N PHE A 13 7.18 8.69 -16.57
CA PHE A 13 7.07 8.41 -15.14
C PHE A 13 8.40 8.51 -14.37
N ARG A 14 9.50 8.96 -15.00
CA ARG A 14 10.79 9.13 -14.29
C ARG A 14 10.69 9.98 -13.02
N PRO A 15 9.98 11.13 -13.00
CA PRO A 15 9.80 11.90 -11.78
C PRO A 15 9.03 11.13 -10.69
N VAL A 16 8.05 10.32 -11.08
CA VAL A 16 7.27 9.47 -10.18
C VAL A 16 8.14 8.42 -9.51
N PHE A 17 8.94 7.69 -10.28
CA PHE A 17 9.83 6.67 -9.72
C PHE A 17 10.96 7.27 -8.89
N LYS A 18 11.53 8.41 -9.30
CA LYS A 18 12.53 9.12 -8.51
C LYS A 18 11.97 9.56 -7.15
N TRP A 19 10.75 10.11 -7.14
CA TRP A 19 10.08 10.48 -5.89
C TRP A 19 9.81 9.25 -5.03
N LEU A 20 9.27 8.18 -5.62
CA LEU A 20 8.92 6.96 -4.91
C LEU A 20 10.15 6.33 -4.24
N ALA A 21 11.26 6.20 -4.96
CA ALA A 21 12.53 5.71 -4.43
C ALA A 21 13.00 6.55 -3.22
N GLY A 22 12.95 7.88 -3.34
CA GLY A 22 13.30 8.76 -2.22
C GLY A 22 12.34 8.66 -1.03
N ALA A 23 11.05 8.45 -1.27
CA ALA A 23 10.02 8.36 -0.26
C ALA A 23 10.17 7.09 0.59
N VAL A 24 10.31 5.92 -0.05
CA VAL A 24 10.41 4.62 0.64
C VAL A 24 11.69 4.48 1.45
N THR A 25 12.79 5.13 1.06
CA THR A 25 14.03 5.15 1.85
C THR A 25 13.92 6.02 3.10
N LYS A 26 13.13 7.10 3.07
CA LYS A 26 13.06 8.10 4.15
C LYS A 26 11.99 7.81 5.20
N SER A 27 10.97 7.02 4.86
CA SER A 27 9.82 6.78 5.73
C SER A 27 9.43 5.31 5.74
N ARG A 28 9.36 4.75 6.94
CA ARG A 28 8.81 3.41 7.16
C ARG A 28 7.34 3.31 6.72
N GLY A 29 6.56 4.38 6.88
CA GLY A 29 5.19 4.43 6.38
C GLY A 29 5.11 4.30 4.86
N TYR A 30 5.93 5.05 4.13
CA TYR A 30 5.97 4.92 2.67
C TYR A 30 6.51 3.56 2.23
N HIS A 31 7.54 3.05 2.90
CA HIS A 31 8.00 1.68 2.66
C HIS A 31 6.85 0.68 2.85
N HIS A 32 6.10 0.76 3.95
CA HIS A 32 4.98 -0.12 4.22
C HIS A 32 3.89 -0.04 3.15
N VAL A 33 3.52 1.17 2.70
CA VAL A 33 2.47 1.37 1.71
C VAL A 33 2.91 0.93 0.32
N PHE A 34 4.10 1.30 -0.14
CA PHE A 34 4.48 1.12 -1.54
C PHE A 34 5.36 -0.10 -1.81
N GLN A 35 6.08 -0.61 -0.80
CA GLN A 35 6.90 -1.81 -0.94
C GLN A 35 6.35 -2.95 -0.09
N GLY A 36 5.88 -2.69 1.12
CA GLY A 36 5.57 -3.73 2.11
C GLY A 36 6.83 -4.41 2.63
N GLU A 37 6.67 -5.35 3.55
CA GLU A 37 7.77 -6.05 4.21
C GLU A 37 7.54 -7.56 4.22
N VAL A 38 8.65 -8.31 4.15
CA VAL A 38 8.67 -9.74 4.49
C VAL A 38 9.61 -9.91 5.67
N ARG A 39 9.11 -10.43 6.79
CA ARG A 39 9.88 -10.54 8.04
C ARG A 39 9.78 -11.94 8.61
N LEU A 40 10.87 -12.43 9.19
CA LEU A 40 10.88 -13.68 9.92
C LEU A 40 10.21 -13.47 11.30
N LYS A 41 9.16 -14.21 11.58
CA LYS A 41 8.44 -14.21 12.87
C LYS A 41 8.28 -15.65 13.34
N GLN A 42 8.86 -15.97 14.51
CA GLN A 42 8.77 -17.31 15.11
C GLN A 42 9.15 -18.42 14.10
N GLY A 43 10.21 -18.21 13.33
CA GLY A 43 10.69 -19.16 12.32
C GLY A 43 9.95 -19.15 10.97
N ASN A 44 8.88 -18.36 10.82
CA ASN A 44 8.09 -18.29 9.58
C ASN A 44 8.21 -16.93 8.91
N TRP A 45 8.30 -16.89 7.58
CA TRP A 45 8.22 -15.65 6.83
C TRP A 45 6.80 -15.10 6.83
N VAL A 46 6.65 -13.82 7.15
CA VAL A 46 5.37 -13.13 7.20
C VAL A 46 5.44 -11.85 6.36
N ALA A 47 4.55 -11.76 5.38
CA ALA A 47 4.36 -10.58 4.55
C ALA A 47 3.42 -9.54 5.20
N SER A 48 3.73 -8.25 5.08
CA SER A 48 2.91 -7.12 5.52
C SER A 48 2.99 -5.94 4.56
N GLY A 49 2.00 -5.04 4.60
CA GLY A 49 1.99 -3.85 3.76
C GLY A 49 1.70 -4.12 2.28
N TRP A 50 2.30 -3.30 1.43
CA TRP A 50 2.11 -3.23 -0.03
C TRP A 50 0.66 -2.95 -0.43
N HIS A 51 0.23 -1.71 -0.22
CA HIS A 51 -1.14 -1.23 -0.41
C HIS A 51 -1.33 -0.38 -1.68
N HIS A 52 -0.34 -0.31 -2.55
CA HIS A 52 -0.47 0.42 -3.82
C HIS A 52 0.38 -0.22 -4.91
N ARG A 53 -0.20 -0.29 -6.12
CA ARG A 53 0.40 -0.89 -7.29
C ARG A 53 0.23 0.03 -8.50
N PHE A 54 1.20 0.92 -8.69
CA PHE A 54 1.09 1.98 -9.69
C PHE A 54 0.89 1.42 -11.11
N MET A 55 -0.15 1.90 -11.79
CA MET A 55 -0.62 1.44 -13.10
C MET A 55 -0.93 -0.06 -13.16
N GLY A 56 -1.19 -0.68 -12.00
CA GLY A 56 -1.46 -2.09 -11.91
C GLY A 56 -0.27 -2.97 -12.29
N GLN A 57 0.96 -2.52 -12.00
CA GLN A 57 2.17 -3.30 -12.25
C GLN A 57 2.70 -4.00 -11.01
N ASP A 58 2.83 -5.32 -11.09
CA ASP A 58 3.51 -6.12 -10.08
C ASP A 58 5.02 -5.84 -10.12
N ALA A 59 5.69 -5.93 -8.97
CA ALA A 59 7.16 -5.88 -8.94
C ALA A 59 7.73 -7.30 -9.06
N VAL A 60 9.03 -7.41 -9.32
CA VAL A 60 9.71 -8.71 -9.52
C VAL A 60 9.54 -9.70 -8.36
N ASP A 61 9.28 -9.19 -7.17
CA ASP A 61 9.26 -9.92 -5.89
C ASP A 61 7.95 -9.72 -5.11
N ARG A 62 6.91 -9.17 -5.74
CA ARG A 62 5.57 -9.08 -5.15
C ARG A 62 4.50 -9.01 -6.22
N ARG A 63 3.45 -9.82 -6.07
CA ARG A 63 2.39 -9.97 -7.06
C ARG A 63 1.01 -10.08 -6.46
N VAL A 64 0.01 -9.61 -7.21
CA VAL A 64 -1.40 -9.90 -6.93
C VAL A 64 -1.73 -11.25 -7.53
N SER A 65 -2.07 -12.23 -6.70
CA SER A 65 -2.47 -13.56 -7.17
C SER A 65 -3.96 -13.64 -7.53
N GLN A 66 -4.80 -12.84 -6.87
CA GLN A 66 -6.23 -12.78 -7.15
C GLN A 66 -6.84 -11.46 -6.65
N VAL A 67 -7.55 -10.73 -7.50
CA VAL A 67 -8.43 -9.64 -7.05
C VAL A 67 -9.74 -10.26 -6.54
N VAL A 68 -10.12 -9.95 -5.30
CA VAL A 68 -11.30 -10.55 -4.65
C VAL A 68 -12.54 -9.67 -4.79
N ARG A 69 -12.41 -8.36 -4.54
CA ARG A 69 -13.50 -7.38 -4.71
C ARG A 69 -12.94 -6.00 -4.98
N LYS A 70 -13.76 -5.14 -5.59
CA LYS A 70 -13.45 -3.74 -5.85
C LYS A 70 -14.54 -2.84 -5.25
N ASP A 71 -14.13 -1.66 -4.80
CA ASP A 71 -15.00 -0.58 -4.39
C ASP A 71 -15.18 0.42 -5.56
N VAL A 72 -16.21 1.25 -5.48
CA VAL A 72 -16.60 2.23 -6.51
C VAL A 72 -15.55 3.32 -6.72
N ASN A 73 -14.70 3.58 -5.72
CA ASN A 73 -13.59 4.52 -5.80
C ASN A 73 -12.32 3.92 -6.46
N GLY A 74 -12.37 2.65 -6.89
CA GLY A 74 -11.25 1.95 -7.51
C GLY A 74 -10.30 1.27 -6.51
N CYS A 75 -10.50 1.43 -5.20
CA CYS A 75 -9.82 0.62 -4.20
C CYS A 75 -10.27 -0.85 -4.33
N TYR A 76 -9.43 -1.80 -3.92
CA TYR A 76 -9.78 -3.21 -4.04
C TYR A 76 -9.13 -4.07 -2.98
N ALA A 77 -9.70 -5.24 -2.72
CA ALA A 77 -9.10 -6.29 -1.90
C ALA A 77 -8.56 -7.40 -2.81
N ALA A 78 -7.38 -7.91 -2.50
CA ALA A 78 -6.70 -8.93 -3.28
C ALA A 78 -5.88 -9.88 -2.41
N ARG A 79 -5.66 -11.10 -2.90
CA ARG A 79 -4.64 -12.01 -2.38
C ARG A 79 -3.29 -11.64 -3.00
N ILE A 80 -2.25 -11.66 -2.18
CA ILE A 80 -0.90 -11.26 -2.57
C ILE A 80 0.12 -12.31 -2.19
N GLU A 81 1.21 -12.32 -2.94
CA GLU A 81 2.42 -13.06 -2.61
C GLU A 81 3.63 -12.13 -2.66
N MET A 82 4.54 -12.27 -1.70
CA MET A 82 5.79 -11.51 -1.64
C MET A 82 6.95 -12.48 -1.47
N LYS A 83 8.04 -12.23 -2.19
CA LYS A 83 9.23 -13.09 -2.13
C LYS A 83 10.03 -12.80 -0.86
N ALA A 84 10.31 -13.85 -0.10
CA ALA A 84 11.19 -13.80 1.06
C ALA A 84 12.67 -13.70 0.63
N PRO A 85 13.57 -13.29 1.54
CA PRO A 85 15.02 -13.23 1.27
C PRO A 85 15.64 -14.54 0.81
N ASP A 86 15.09 -15.69 1.21
CA ASP A 86 15.51 -17.03 0.77
C ASP A 86 14.92 -17.44 -0.59
N GLY A 87 14.13 -16.57 -1.21
CA GLY A 87 13.50 -16.76 -2.51
C GLY A 87 12.13 -17.44 -2.47
N GLN A 88 11.62 -17.87 -1.31
CA GLN A 88 10.28 -18.45 -1.22
C GLN A 88 9.19 -17.40 -1.43
N TRP A 89 8.11 -17.77 -2.13
CA TRP A 89 6.92 -16.94 -2.20
C TRP A 89 6.08 -17.11 -0.94
N VAL A 90 5.77 -16.00 -0.28
CA VAL A 90 4.99 -15.95 0.95
C VAL A 90 3.61 -15.39 0.63
N SER A 91 2.60 -16.26 0.70
CA SER A 91 1.20 -15.86 0.62
C SER A 91 0.77 -15.15 1.91
N LYS A 92 0.10 -14.02 1.79
CA LYS A 92 -0.54 -13.39 2.96
C LYS A 92 -1.83 -14.16 3.29
N PRO A 93 -2.06 -14.56 4.56
CA PRO A 93 -3.23 -15.38 4.92
C PRO A 93 -4.54 -14.61 4.81
N THR A 94 -4.49 -13.29 4.92
CA THR A 94 -5.64 -12.40 4.77
C THR A 94 -5.54 -11.61 3.47
N GLU A 95 -6.70 -11.18 2.99
CA GLU A 95 -6.77 -10.23 1.88
C GLU A 95 -6.03 -8.94 2.22
N ASN A 96 -5.41 -8.37 1.21
CA ASN A 96 -4.73 -7.10 1.26
C ASN A 96 -5.57 -6.06 0.51
N SER A 97 -5.78 -4.89 1.10
CA SER A 97 -6.46 -3.79 0.42
C SER A 97 -5.47 -2.90 -0.32
N PHE A 98 -5.91 -2.33 -1.44
CA PHE A 98 -5.10 -1.52 -2.33
C PHE A 98 -5.81 -0.22 -2.66
N PHE A 99 -5.01 0.86 -2.69
CA PHE A 99 -5.39 2.13 -3.30
C PHE A 99 -5.57 1.94 -4.81
N PRO A 100 -6.30 2.84 -5.51
CA PRO A 100 -6.55 2.69 -6.93
C PRO A 100 -5.26 2.62 -7.75
N ASP A 101 -5.17 1.63 -8.65
CA ASP A 101 -3.98 1.40 -9.48
C ASP A 101 -3.61 2.62 -10.35
N ASN A 102 -4.57 3.44 -10.74
CA ASN A 102 -4.35 4.62 -11.57
C ASN A 102 -3.87 5.85 -10.79
N TRP A 103 -3.71 5.78 -9.47
CA TRP A 103 -3.19 6.88 -8.67
C TRP A 103 -1.66 6.91 -8.71
N THR A 104 -1.06 8.08 -8.84
CA THR A 104 0.39 8.18 -8.66
C THR A 104 0.74 7.94 -7.19
N PRO A 105 1.93 7.40 -6.89
CA PRO A 105 2.45 7.33 -5.51
C PRO A 105 2.37 8.65 -4.75
N GLN A 106 2.59 9.78 -5.42
CA GLN A 106 2.43 11.11 -4.82
C GLN A 106 1.00 11.40 -4.42
N TYR A 107 0.02 11.04 -5.26
CA TYR A 107 -1.39 11.27 -4.97
C TYR A 107 -1.90 10.36 -3.84
N VAL A 108 -1.45 9.10 -3.79
CA VAL A 108 -1.68 8.20 -2.64
C VAL A 108 -1.11 8.81 -1.37
N ALA A 109 0.14 9.29 -1.40
CA ALA A 109 0.78 9.89 -0.25
C ALA A 109 0.06 11.16 0.24
N HIS A 110 -0.31 12.04 -0.68
CA HIS A 110 -1.10 13.24 -0.38
C HIS A 110 -2.42 12.87 0.30
N THR A 111 -3.16 11.91 -0.26
CA THR A 111 -4.43 11.43 0.31
C THR A 111 -4.25 10.84 1.70
N ILE A 112 -3.19 10.07 1.95
CA ILE A 112 -2.88 9.55 3.29
C ILE A 112 -2.62 10.69 4.27
N HIS A 113 -1.86 11.71 3.89
CA HIS A 113 -1.58 12.87 4.76
C HIS A 113 -2.84 13.66 5.08
N GLU A 114 -3.70 13.90 4.10
CA GLU A 114 -4.98 14.58 4.32
C GLU A 114 -5.90 13.76 5.25
N ALA A 115 -6.03 12.46 5.00
CA ALA A 115 -6.83 11.58 5.84
C ALA A 115 -6.29 11.48 7.27
N PHE A 116 -4.96 11.43 7.44
CA PHE A 116 -4.33 11.39 8.76
C PHE A 116 -4.50 12.71 9.51
N ALA A 117 -4.30 13.85 8.85
CA ALA A 117 -4.41 15.17 9.46
C ALA A 117 -5.84 15.49 9.93
N ASN A 118 -6.84 15.03 9.19
CA ASN A 118 -8.26 15.20 9.51
C ASN A 118 -8.85 13.99 10.26
N GLY A 119 -8.04 12.96 10.50
CA GLY A 119 -8.46 11.71 11.09
C GLY A 119 -8.50 11.74 12.61
N HIS A 120 -8.81 10.59 13.20
CA HIS A 120 -8.85 10.41 14.65
C HIS A 120 -8.35 9.02 15.07
N PRO A 121 -7.91 8.84 16.32
CA PRO A 121 -7.58 7.53 16.84
C PRO A 121 -8.82 6.62 16.88
N ILE A 122 -8.66 5.34 16.55
CA ILE A 122 -9.74 4.36 16.66
C ILE A 122 -9.81 3.88 18.12
N PRO A 123 -10.94 4.07 18.83
CA PRO A 123 -11.08 3.62 20.22
C PRO A 123 -10.85 2.11 20.38
N ASN A 124 -10.34 1.70 21.54
CA ASN A 124 -10.06 0.29 21.86
C ASN A 124 -9.06 -0.41 20.93
N THR A 125 -8.27 0.34 20.16
CA THR A 125 -7.17 -0.19 19.37
C THR A 125 -5.82 0.26 19.95
N ARG A 126 -4.82 -0.63 19.91
CA ARG A 126 -3.46 -0.33 20.37
C ARG A 126 -2.69 0.40 19.28
N ASN A 127 -3.03 1.66 19.01
CA ASN A 127 -2.31 2.58 18.11
C ASN A 127 -2.80 2.64 16.64
N ARG A 128 -4.13 2.60 16.41
CA ARG A 128 -4.69 2.81 15.06
C ARG A 128 -5.37 4.16 14.94
N TRP A 129 -5.39 4.66 13.71
CA TRP A 129 -6.13 5.84 13.30
C TRP A 129 -7.02 5.53 12.11
N GLU A 130 -8.05 6.33 11.94
CA GLU A 130 -8.87 6.34 10.73
C GLU A 130 -9.16 7.76 10.26
N GLY A 131 -9.35 7.89 8.96
CA GLY A 131 -9.65 9.15 8.31
C GLY A 131 -10.24 8.94 6.93
N PHE A 132 -10.61 10.03 6.28
CA PHE A 132 -11.21 10.02 4.95
C PHE A 132 -10.63 11.17 4.13
N ALA A 133 -10.18 10.87 2.91
CA ALA A 133 -9.73 11.87 1.95
C ALA A 133 -9.90 11.35 0.53
N ASN A 134 -10.14 12.24 -0.42
CA ASN A 134 -10.24 11.94 -1.85
C ASN A 134 -11.17 10.74 -2.18
N GLY A 135 -12.28 10.61 -1.47
CA GLY A 135 -13.26 9.55 -1.70
C GLY A 135 -12.93 8.19 -1.08
N VAL A 136 -11.88 8.10 -0.25
CA VAL A 136 -11.38 6.85 0.31
C VAL A 136 -11.32 6.93 1.83
N SER A 137 -11.94 5.96 2.51
CA SER A 137 -11.72 5.70 3.94
C SER A 137 -10.39 4.99 4.13
N ILE A 138 -9.54 5.49 5.02
CA ILE A 138 -8.19 5.00 5.26
C ILE A 138 -8.05 4.68 6.74
N GLN A 139 -7.49 3.52 7.04
CA GLN A 139 -6.99 3.20 8.38
C GLN A 139 -5.48 3.03 8.35
N GLY A 140 -4.85 3.21 9.50
CA GLY A 140 -3.41 3.06 9.63
C GLY A 140 -3.00 2.81 11.07
N SER A 141 -1.70 2.55 11.28
CA SER A 141 -1.08 2.70 12.60
C SER A 141 -0.39 4.04 12.73
N TYR A 142 -0.33 4.57 13.95
CA TYR A 142 0.68 5.58 14.25
C TYR A 142 2.07 4.96 14.33
N ASN A 143 3.09 5.80 14.19
CA ASN A 143 4.46 5.48 14.54
C ASN A 143 4.64 5.36 16.06
N PRO A 144 5.81 4.89 16.54
CA PRO A 144 6.04 4.71 17.97
C PRO A 144 5.91 5.99 18.81
N THR A 145 6.07 7.18 18.20
CA THR A 145 5.93 8.46 18.90
C THR A 145 4.49 8.97 18.95
N GLY A 146 3.57 8.34 18.21
CA GLY A 146 2.17 8.77 18.07
C GLY A 146 1.97 10.04 17.23
N LYS A 147 3.04 10.69 16.75
CA LYS A 147 2.95 11.99 16.07
C LYS A 147 2.71 11.90 14.56
N ASN A 148 2.94 10.74 13.98
CA ASN A 148 2.78 10.51 12.54
C ASN A 148 2.31 9.08 12.30
N TRP A 149 1.95 8.74 11.07
CA TRP A 149 1.56 7.39 10.67
C TRP A 149 2.78 6.51 10.31
N ASP A 150 2.67 5.20 10.56
CA ASP A 150 3.67 4.15 10.23
C ASP A 150 3.15 3.15 9.18
N SER A 151 1.85 3.17 8.92
CA SER A 151 1.17 2.37 7.90
C SER A 151 -0.14 3.05 7.55
N ALA A 152 -0.63 2.80 6.33
CA ALA A 152 -1.94 3.24 5.88
C ALA A 152 -2.46 2.26 4.82
N TRP A 153 -3.75 1.95 4.85
CA TRP A 153 -4.41 1.12 3.84
C TRP A 153 -5.86 1.59 3.67
N PRO A 154 -6.42 1.47 2.45
CA PRO A 154 -7.81 1.80 2.24
C PRO A 154 -8.71 0.74 2.87
N ILE A 155 -9.85 1.17 3.39
CA ILE A 155 -10.92 0.30 3.85
C ILE A 155 -11.83 0.00 2.66
N ILE A 156 -11.96 -1.27 2.33
CA ILE A 156 -12.83 -1.74 1.26
C ILE A 156 -14.19 -2.03 1.87
N LEU A 157 -15.11 -1.07 1.74
CA LEU A 157 -16.49 -1.26 2.16
C LEU A 157 -17.15 -2.26 1.21
N GLY A 158 -17.34 -3.48 1.68
CA GLY A 158 -18.06 -4.48 0.92
C GLY A 158 -19.54 -4.09 0.86
N ARG A 159 -20.06 -3.83 -0.35
CA ARG A 159 -21.43 -4.22 -0.65
C ARG A 159 -21.39 -5.70 -1.05
N GLY A 160 -21.73 -6.55 -0.09
CA GLY A 160 -22.51 -7.75 -0.37
C GLY A 160 -23.98 -7.36 -0.40
#